data_AF-A0A976QMT5-F1
#
_entry.id   AF-A0A976QMT5-F1
#
_cell.length_a   1.000
_cell.length_b   1.000
_cell.length_c   1.000
_cell.angle_alpha   90.00
_cell.angle_beta   90.00
_cell.angle_gamma   90.00
#
_symmetry.space_group_name_H-M   'P 1'
#
loop_
_entity.id
_entity.type
_entity.pdbx_description
1 polymer ?
#
loop_
_entity_poly.entity_id
_entity_poly.type
_entity_poly.pdbx_seq_one_letter_code
_entity_poly.pdbx_strand_id
1 'polypeptide(L)'
;MTVLIYEDIVRQFESTLLTQLRGHNNDGGILEMWVPDVDPVKSIVNMIESAESSGAITFEIQIQQSTLSAQQLEELRAVLGNLADIAVRTEREAFFLTFSRIGKKI
;
A
#
# COMPACT_ATOMS: atom_id res chain seq x y z
N MET A 1 15.88 -2.43 0.27
CA MET A 1 14.63 -1.71 0.01
C MET A 1 13.64 -2.73 -0.54
N THR A 2 12.49 -2.89 0.09
CA THR A 2 11.49 -3.89 -0.28
C THR A 2 10.50 -3.27 -1.25
N VAL A 3 10.26 -3.93 -2.39
CA VAL A 3 9.25 -3.53 -3.37
C VAL A 3 8.06 -4.46 -3.22
N LEU A 4 6.88 -3.85 -3.09
CA LEU A 4 5.60 -4.51 -2.89
C LEU A 4 4.75 -4.32 -4.15
N ILE A 5 4.26 -5.42 -4.73
CA ILE A 5 3.38 -5.34 -5.91
C ILE A 5 1.94 -5.30 -5.42
N TYR A 6 1.28 -4.15 -5.59
CA TYR A 6 -0.05 -3.90 -5.02
C TYR A 6 -1.06 -4.99 -5.42
N GLU A 7 -1.12 -5.32 -6.71
CA GLU A 7 -2.05 -6.32 -7.23
C GLU A 7 -1.80 -7.73 -6.68
N ASP A 8 -0.54 -8.11 -6.44
CA ASP A 8 -0.22 -9.41 -5.87
C ASP A 8 -0.63 -9.48 -4.40
N ILE A 9 -0.46 -8.39 -3.66
CA ILE A 9 -0.86 -8.31 -2.24
C ILE A 9 -2.39 -8.34 -2.14
N VAL A 10 -3.12 -7.62 -3.00
CA VAL A 10 -4.59 -7.69 -3.06
C VAL A 10 -5.04 -9.12 -3.37
N ARG A 11 -4.46 -9.77 -4.38
CA ARG A 11 -4.77 -11.17 -4.73
C ARG A 11 -4.46 -12.13 -3.60
N GLN A 12 -3.34 -11.92 -2.90
CA GLN A 12 -2.96 -12.75 -1.76
C GLN A 12 -3.95 -12.58 -0.61
N PHE A 13 -4.42 -11.35 -0.34
CA PHE A 13 -5.46 -11.09 0.65
C PHE A 13 -6.78 -11.77 0.26
N GLU A 14 -7.25 -11.62 -0.98
CA GLU A 14 -8.47 -12.27 -1.47
C GLU A 14 -8.37 -13.81 -1.41
N SER A 15 -7.23 -14.36 -1.83
CA SER A 15 -6.96 -15.80 -1.72
C SER A 15 -6.91 -16.24 -0.26
N THR A 16 -6.38 -15.42 0.63
CA THR A 16 -6.31 -15.72 2.06
C THR A 16 -7.67 -15.63 2.71
N LEU A 17 -8.57 -14.72 2.32
CA LEU A 17 -9.97 -14.72 2.76
C LEU A 17 -10.68 -16.03 2.37
N LEU A 18 -10.48 -16.48 1.14
CA LEU A 18 -11.01 -17.77 0.65
C LEU A 18 -10.41 -18.95 1.41
N THR A 19 -9.15 -18.83 1.85
CA THR A 19 -8.41 -19.91 2.52
C THR A 19 -8.54 -19.87 4.05
N GLN A 20 -8.82 -18.72 4.69
CA GLN A 20 -9.03 -18.59 6.14
C GLN A 20 -10.39 -19.11 6.60
N LEU A 21 -11.36 -19.30 5.68
CA LEU A 21 -12.49 -20.22 5.90
C LEU A 21 -12.02 -21.69 6.07
N ARG A 22 -10.74 -21.99 5.81
CA ARG A 22 -10.04 -23.26 6.02
C ARG A 22 -8.66 -23.05 6.67
N GLY A 23 -8.63 -22.44 7.84
CA GLY A 23 -7.49 -22.55 8.74
C GLY A 23 -6.64 -21.29 8.86
N HIS A 24 -6.50 -20.88 10.12
CA HIS A 24 -5.60 -19.83 10.61
C HIS A 24 -4.14 -20.10 10.23
N ASN A 25 -3.46 -19.06 9.74
CA ASN A 25 -2.03 -18.74 9.86
C ASN A 25 -1.90 -17.31 9.28
N ASN A 26 -1.61 -16.23 10.01
CA ASN A 26 -0.59 -15.89 11.01
C ASN A 26 0.85 -15.93 10.48
N ASP A 27 1.19 -14.92 9.68
CA ASP A 27 2.57 -14.45 9.46
C ASP A 27 2.55 -12.91 9.57
N GLY A 28 2.91 -12.41 10.75
CA GLY A 28 2.86 -10.99 11.11
C GLY A 28 3.92 -10.17 10.38
N GLY A 29 3.54 -9.65 9.21
CA GLY A 29 4.32 -8.68 8.43
C GLY A 29 3.80 -7.25 8.57
N ILE A 30 4.45 -6.32 7.87
CA ILE A 30 4.12 -4.88 7.80
C ILE A 30 2.62 -4.63 7.45
N LEU A 31 1.97 -5.60 6.82
CA LEU A 31 0.61 -5.55 6.30
C LEU A 31 -0.39 -6.42 7.08
N GLU A 32 -0.04 -6.89 8.28
CA GLU A 32 -0.94 -7.76 9.06
C GLU A 32 -2.29 -7.09 9.39
N MET A 33 -2.28 -5.76 9.57
CA MET A 33 -3.48 -4.96 9.84
C MET A 33 -4.08 -4.32 8.58
N TRP A 34 -3.49 -4.56 7.40
CA TRP A 34 -3.95 -3.94 6.16
C TRP A 34 -5.13 -4.71 5.57
N VAL A 35 -6.15 -3.96 5.15
CA VAL A 35 -7.33 -4.46 4.43
C VAL A 35 -7.50 -3.64 3.15
N PRO A 36 -7.56 -4.29 1.96
CA PRO A 36 -7.80 -3.60 0.70
C PRO A 36 -9.24 -3.05 0.62
N ASP A 37 -9.37 -1.89 -0.02
CA ASP A 37 -10.64 -1.22 -0.30
C ASP A 37 -10.92 -1.21 -1.82
N VAL A 38 -12.20 -1.10 -2.20
CA VAL A 38 -12.62 -0.94 -3.60
C VAL A 38 -12.07 0.34 -4.21
N ASP A 39 -11.85 1.36 -3.38
CA ASP A 39 -11.12 2.56 -3.73
C ASP A 39 -9.61 2.35 -3.52
N PRO A 40 -8.80 2.32 -4.59
CA PRO A 40 -7.35 2.12 -4.48
C PRO A 40 -6.68 3.21 -3.64
N VAL A 41 -7.23 4.44 -3.60
CA VAL A 41 -6.69 5.52 -2.77
C VAL A 41 -6.80 5.16 -1.30
N LYS A 42 -8.00 4.79 -0.84
CA LYS A 42 -8.25 4.40 0.55
C LYS A 42 -7.45 3.16 0.95
N SER A 43 -7.39 2.19 0.05
CA SER A 43 -6.62 0.96 0.24
C SER A 43 -5.14 1.25 0.52
N ILE A 44 -4.52 2.15 -0.26
CA ILE A 44 -3.11 2.54 -0.08
C ILE A 44 -2.94 3.42 1.16
N VAL A 45 -3.90 4.29 1.51
CA VAL A 45 -3.84 5.07 2.76
C VAL A 45 -3.81 4.14 3.97
N ASN A 46 -4.73 3.19 4.04
CA ASN A 46 -4.77 2.19 5.11
C ASN A 46 -3.48 1.35 5.17
N MET A 47 -2.85 1.11 4.02
CA MET A 47 -1.56 0.40 3.94
C MET A 47 -0.46 1.18 4.65
N ILE A 48 -0.40 2.50 4.43
CA ILE A 48 0.60 3.37 5.03
C ILE A 48 0.37 3.51 6.53
N GLU A 49 -0.88 3.60 6.98
CA GLU A 49 -1.22 3.63 8.41
C GLU A 49 -0.83 2.30 9.12
N SER A 50 -1.05 1.17 8.44
CA SER A 50 -0.60 -0.14 8.93
C SER A 50 0.93 -0.24 8.99
N ALA A 51 1.60 0.32 7.98
CA ALA A 51 3.06 0.38 7.93
C ALA A 51 3.64 1.29 9.03
N GLU A 52 3.01 2.43 9.32
CA GLU A 52 3.36 3.29 10.46
C GLU A 52 3.23 2.51 11.78
N SER A 53 2.11 1.82 11.96
CA SER A 53 1.81 1.05 13.18
C SER A 53 2.75 -0.12 13.42
N SER A 54 3.31 -0.71 12.35
CA SER A 54 4.31 -1.77 12.41
C SER A 54 5.76 -1.26 12.53
N GLY A 55 5.97 0.06 12.51
CA GLY A 55 7.30 0.68 12.61
C GLY A 55 8.10 0.70 11.30
N ALA A 56 7.46 0.43 10.16
CA ALA A 56 8.11 0.51 8.86
C ALA A 56 8.35 1.97 8.45
N ILE A 57 9.63 2.31 8.23
CA ILE A 57 10.05 3.68 7.92
C ILE A 57 10.13 3.99 6.43
N THR A 58 10.23 2.98 5.56
CA THR A 58 10.38 3.15 4.10
C THR A 58 10.00 1.87 3.34
N PHE A 59 9.21 1.99 2.29
CA PHE A 59 8.94 0.91 1.34
C PHE A 59 8.51 1.46 -0.03
N GLU A 60 8.52 0.62 -1.06
CA GLU A 60 8.05 0.99 -2.40
C GLU A 60 6.87 0.12 -2.81
N ILE A 61 5.85 0.72 -3.41
CA ILE A 61 4.72 0.03 -4.02
C ILE A 61 4.80 0.18 -5.53
N GLN A 62 4.66 -0.92 -6.25
CA GLN A 62 4.35 -0.93 -7.67
C GLN A 62 2.84 -1.11 -7.84
N ILE A 63 2.19 -0.25 -8.61
CA ILE A 63 0.76 -0.31 -8.93
C ILE A 63 0.52 -0.05 -10.41
N GLN A 64 -0.37 -0.79 -11.05
CA GLN A 64 -0.67 -0.58 -12.47
C GLN A 64 -1.48 0.71 -12.68
N GLN A 65 -1.27 1.37 -13.82
CA GLN A 65 -2.04 2.56 -14.23
C GLN A 65 -3.51 2.23 -14.54
N SER A 66 -3.83 0.96 -14.78
CA SER A 66 -5.20 0.44 -14.87
C SER A 66 -5.90 0.38 -13.50
N THR A 67 -5.13 0.28 -12.41
CA THR A 67 -5.63 0.19 -11.03
C THR A 67 -5.73 1.56 -10.37
N LEU A 68 -4.73 2.44 -10.59
CA LEU A 68 -4.69 3.79 -10.02
C LEU A 68 -4.56 4.81 -11.14
N SER A 69 -5.54 5.70 -11.27
CA SER A 69 -5.47 6.80 -12.24
C SER A 69 -4.53 7.91 -11.77
N ALA A 70 -4.05 8.74 -12.70
CA ALA A 70 -3.22 9.91 -12.37
C ALA A 70 -3.94 10.92 -11.44
N GLN A 71 -5.27 11.04 -11.56
CA GLN A 71 -6.06 11.89 -10.67
C GLN A 71 -6.07 11.35 -9.23
N GLN A 72 -6.29 10.04 -9.08
CA GLN A 72 -6.25 9.37 -7.78
C GLN A 72 -4.85 9.39 -7.16
N LEU A 73 -3.80 9.35 -7.98
CA LEU A 73 -2.43 9.53 -7.52
C LEU A 73 -2.21 10.92 -6.89
N GLU A 74 -2.70 11.98 -7.52
CA GLU A 74 -2.58 13.34 -6.95
C GLU A 74 -3.40 13.50 -5.67
N GLU A 75 -4.59 12.88 -5.61
CA GLU A 75 -5.38 12.79 -4.38
C GLU A 75 -4.61 12.06 -3.27
N LEU A 76 -3.97 10.94 -3.60
CA LEU A 76 -3.16 10.17 -2.67
C LEU A 76 -2.02 11.01 -2.08
N ARG A 77 -1.33 11.80 -2.92
CA ARG A 77 -0.27 12.72 -2.48
C ARG A 77 -0.81 13.80 -1.56
N ALA A 78 -2.00 14.34 -1.84
CA ALA A 78 -2.63 15.35 -1.00
C ALA A 78 -3.02 14.80 0.38
N VAL A 79 -3.56 13.58 0.44
CA VAL A 79 -3.97 12.93 1.70
C VAL A 79 -2.75 12.52 2.53
N LEU A 80 -1.77 11.87 1.90
CA LEU A 80 -0.63 11.28 2.60
C LEU A 80 0.54 12.24 2.82
N GLY A 81 0.55 13.44 2.25
CA GLY A 81 1.66 14.39 2.37
C GLY A 81 2.01 14.78 3.82
N ASN A 82 1.06 14.65 4.74
CA ASN A 82 1.25 14.87 6.18
C ASN A 82 1.77 13.64 6.94
N LEU A 83 1.69 12.45 6.33
CA LEU A 83 1.99 11.16 6.95
C LEU A 83 3.29 10.54 6.45
N ALA A 84 3.65 10.76 5.18
CA ALA A 84 4.86 10.24 4.56
C ALA A 84 5.36 11.14 3.42
N ASP A 85 6.65 11.06 3.11
CA ASP A 85 7.19 11.58 1.86
C ASP A 85 6.96 10.57 0.74
N ILE A 86 6.40 11.05 -0.38
CA ILE A 86 6.04 10.23 -1.54
C ILE A 86 6.87 10.67 -2.74
N ALA A 87 7.69 9.75 -3.25
CA ALA A 87 8.32 9.88 -4.56
C ALA A 87 7.60 8.96 -5.55
N VAL A 88 7.24 9.51 -6.71
CA VAL A 88 6.57 8.77 -7.78
C VAL A 88 7.54 8.62 -8.95
N ARG A 89 7.67 7.39 -9.44
CA ARG A 89 8.27 7.09 -10.74
C ARG A 89 7.23 6.39 -11.61
N THR A 90 7.17 6.78 -12.88
CA THR A 90 6.32 6.11 -13.85
C THR A 90 7.20 5.31 -14.78
N GLU A 91 6.99 4.01 -14.83
CA GLU A 91 7.69 3.13 -15.75
C GLU A 91 6.68 2.25 -16.50
N ARG A 92 6.70 2.33 -17.84
CA ARG A 92 5.76 1.63 -18.71
C ARG A 92 4.30 1.95 -18.35
N GLU A 93 3.57 0.97 -17.85
CA GLU A 93 2.15 1.02 -17.48
C GLU A 93 1.94 0.92 -15.96
N ALA A 94 2.97 1.22 -15.16
CA ALA A 94 2.89 1.17 -13.70
C ALA A 94 3.46 2.46 -13.07
N PHE A 95 2.90 2.79 -11.90
CA PHE A 95 3.45 3.75 -10.97
C PHE A 95 4.24 3.01 -9.89
N PHE A 96 5.43 3.53 -9.60
CA PHE A 96 6.29 3.13 -8.50
C PHE A 96 6.25 4.24 -7.47
N LEU A 97 5.60 3.97 -6.35
CA LEU A 97 5.39 4.88 -5.24
C LEU A 97 6.37 4.51 -4.13
N THR A 98 7.43 5.30 -3.98
CA THR A 98 8.35 5.16 -2.85
C THR A 98 7.84 6.01 -1.69
N PHE A 99 7.50 5.37 -0.59
CA PHE A 99 7.12 6.00 0.67
C PHE A 99 8.31 6.00 1.62
N SER A 100 8.62 7.16 2.18
CA SER A 100 9.70 7.32 3.15
C SER A 100 9.30 8.27 4.27
N ARG A 101 10.04 8.20 5.39
CA ARG A 101 9.73 8.97 6.61
C ARG A 101 8.27 8.79 7.05
N ILE A 102 7.80 7.55 6.99
CA ILE A 102 6.44 7.18 7.37
C ILE A 102 6.31 7.40 8.88
N GLY A 103 5.36 8.24 9.27
CA GLY A 103 5.17 8.68 10.64
C GLY A 103 4.73 10.13 10.68
N LYS A 104 3.80 10.45 11.58
CA LYS A 104 3.32 11.84 11.77
C LYS A 104 4.50 12.82 11.84
N LYS A 105 4.56 13.77 10.90
CA LYS A 105 5.51 14.90 10.95
C LYS A 105 5.08 15.81 12.11
N ILE A 106 5.64 15.58 13.30
CA ILE A 106 5.48 16.46 14.48
C ILE A 106 6.34 17.71 14.30
#